data_AF-A0A941CI49-F1
#
_entry.id   AF-A0A941CI49-F1
#
_cell.length_a   1.000
_cell.length_b   1.000
_cell.length_c   1.000
_cell.angle_alpha   90.00
_cell.angle_beta   90.00
_cell.angle_gamma   90.00
#
_symmetry.space_group_name_H-M   'P 1'
#
loop_
_entity.id
_entity.type
_entity.pdbx_description
1 polymer ?
#
loop_
_entity_poly.entity_id
_entity_poly.type
_entity_poly.pdbx_seq_one_letter_code
_entity_poly.pdbx_strand_id
1 'polypeptide(L)'
;MIKYAITMLFSVGTLLAQDIDQTTTDVEVGDVFEIGRPETNKYKHINFPRANFIIKRGGIANYKSVEKNMVVVTSVKEKKDGSTEVKIKRKDGGRFFGSHTVVSVDFDDALQAGELHVK
;
A
#
# COMPACT_ATOMS: atom_id res chain seq x y z
N MET A 1 28.40 -12.00 65.30
CA MET A 1 27.23 -12.03 64.41
C MET A 1 27.41 -10.96 63.35
N ILE A 2 27.66 -11.31 62.10
CA ILE A 2 27.29 -10.52 60.91
C ILE A 2 27.20 -11.55 59.77
N LYS A 3 26.00 -11.72 59.22
CA LYS A 3 25.73 -12.59 58.07
C LYS A 3 25.94 -11.73 56.82
N TYR A 4 26.93 -12.03 56.00
CA TYR A 4 27.10 -11.35 54.71
C TYR A 4 26.27 -12.08 53.66
N ALA A 5 25.06 -11.57 53.41
CA ALA A 5 24.28 -11.93 52.23
C ALA A 5 24.50 -10.84 51.19
N ILE A 6 25.26 -11.13 50.14
CA ILE A 6 25.35 -10.27 48.95
C ILE A 6 24.52 -10.95 47.87
N THR A 7 23.30 -10.46 47.71
CA THR A 7 22.34 -10.88 46.69
C THR A 7 22.76 -10.35 45.32
N MET A 8 22.92 -11.28 44.37
CA MET A 8 23.18 -11.04 42.95
C MET A 8 21.93 -10.45 42.29
N LEU A 9 21.97 -9.18 41.85
CA LEU A 9 20.91 -8.61 41.01
C LEU A 9 21.11 -9.08 39.56
N PHE A 10 20.27 -9.99 39.11
CA PHE A 10 20.06 -10.29 37.69
C PHE A 10 19.06 -9.26 37.14
N SER A 11 19.54 -8.29 36.36
CA SER A 11 18.68 -7.39 35.60
C SER A 11 18.16 -8.12 34.36
N VAL A 12 16.92 -8.62 34.43
CA VAL A 12 16.22 -9.16 33.26
C VAL A 12 15.69 -7.97 32.47
N GLY A 13 16.31 -7.69 31.32
CA GLY A 13 15.76 -6.75 30.35
C GLY A 13 14.60 -7.41 29.63
N THR A 14 13.36 -7.03 29.97
CA THR A 14 12.20 -7.37 29.15
C THR A 14 12.25 -6.51 27.89
N LEU A 15 12.58 -7.14 26.76
CA LEU A 15 12.34 -6.54 25.46
C LEU A 15 10.83 -6.40 25.31
N LEU A 16 10.35 -5.16 25.30
CA LEU A 16 9.00 -4.84 24.84
C LEU A 16 8.99 -5.13 23.34
N ALA A 17 8.38 -6.25 22.95
CA ALA A 17 7.93 -6.43 21.58
C ALA A 17 6.94 -5.31 21.30
N GLN A 18 7.31 -4.36 20.45
CA GLN A 18 6.36 -3.40 19.92
C GLN A 18 5.53 -4.17 18.91
N ASP A 19 4.31 -4.57 19.30
CA ASP A 19 3.27 -4.92 18.35
C ASP A 19 3.11 -3.71 17.43
N ILE A 20 3.51 -3.90 16.18
CA ILE A 20 3.17 -2.99 15.10
C ILE A 20 1.66 -3.15 14.97
N ASP A 21 0.91 -2.25 15.60
CA ASP A 21 -0.48 -2.00 15.22
C ASP A 21 -0.45 -1.60 13.74
N GLN A 22 -0.55 -2.60 12.86
CA GLN A 22 -1.00 -2.38 11.50
C GLN A 22 -2.39 -1.77 11.70
N THR A 23 -2.48 -0.44 11.58
CA THR A 23 -3.74 0.22 11.28
C THR A 23 -4.22 -0.38 9.97
N THR A 24 -4.94 -1.50 10.07
CA THR A 24 -5.78 -2.03 9.02
C THR A 24 -6.86 -0.98 8.84
N THR A 25 -6.57 0.04 8.03
CA THR A 25 -7.61 0.88 7.47
C THR A 25 -8.52 -0.08 6.72
N ASP A 26 -9.64 -0.44 7.34
CA ASP A 26 -10.62 -1.32 6.73
C ASP A 26 -11.09 -0.62 5.46
N VAL A 27 -10.72 -1.17 4.30
CA VAL A 27 -10.94 -0.55 3.01
C VAL A 27 -12.23 -1.10 2.44
N GLU A 28 -13.15 -0.20 2.09
CA GLU A 28 -14.45 -0.57 1.57
C GLU A 28 -14.58 -0.25 0.08
N VAL A 29 -15.51 -0.96 -0.58
CA VAL A 29 -15.85 -0.64 -1.97
C VAL A 29 -16.58 0.69 -2.01
N GLY A 30 -16.04 1.64 -2.78
CA GLY A 30 -16.56 3.01 -2.86
C GLY A 30 -15.62 4.04 -2.24
N ASP A 31 -14.63 3.61 -1.47
CA ASP A 31 -13.63 4.50 -0.89
C ASP A 31 -12.80 5.18 -1.96
N VAL A 32 -12.42 6.42 -1.67
CA VAL A 32 -11.70 7.28 -2.59
C VAL A 32 -10.32 7.60 -2.04
N PHE A 33 -9.31 7.36 -2.88
CA PHE A 33 -7.91 7.60 -2.55
C PHE A 33 -7.25 8.47 -3.62
N GLU A 34 -6.11 9.04 -3.27
CA GLU A 34 -5.24 9.77 -4.20
C GLU A 34 -3.98 8.93 -4.49
N ILE A 35 -3.61 8.81 -5.76
CA ILE A 35 -2.34 8.16 -6.13
C ILE A 35 -1.18 9.11 -5.79
N GLY A 36 -0.31 8.67 -4.90
CA GLY A 36 0.91 9.39 -4.52
C GLY A 36 2.04 9.20 -5.53
N ARG A 37 3.22 9.72 -5.16
CA ARG A 37 4.45 9.57 -5.93
C ARG A 37 5.19 8.34 -5.42
N PRO A 38 5.69 7.45 -6.31
CA PRO A 38 6.45 6.30 -5.87
C PRO A 38 7.77 6.75 -5.24
N GLU A 39 8.23 6.04 -4.22
CA GLU A 39 9.54 6.26 -3.61
C GLU A 39 10.69 6.04 -4.61
N THR A 40 10.46 5.17 -5.59
CA THR A 40 11.42 4.85 -6.65
C THR A 40 10.97 5.39 -8.01
N ASN A 41 11.74 5.11 -9.07
CA ASN A 41 11.37 5.52 -10.43
C ASN A 41 10.09 4.83 -10.97
N LYS A 42 9.54 3.84 -10.26
CA LYS A 42 8.36 3.07 -10.66
C LYS A 42 7.51 2.75 -9.45
N TYR A 43 6.20 2.66 -9.68
CA TYR A 43 5.27 2.07 -8.72
C TYR A 43 5.58 0.59 -8.52
N LYS A 44 5.61 0.17 -7.27
CA LYS A 44 5.83 -1.22 -6.86
C LYS A 44 4.56 -1.88 -6.35
N HIS A 45 3.72 -1.12 -5.65
CA HIS A 45 2.55 -1.64 -4.94
C HIS A 45 1.25 -1.31 -5.68
N ILE A 46 1.28 -0.34 -6.60
CA ILE A 46 0.25 -0.19 -7.63
C ILE A 46 0.67 -0.95 -8.90
N ASN A 47 -0.07 -2.00 -9.24
CA ASN A 47 0.22 -2.90 -10.35
C ASN A 47 -0.18 -2.31 -11.70
N PHE A 48 0.55 -1.29 -12.14
CA PHE A 48 0.36 -0.71 -13.46
C PHE A 48 0.86 -1.65 -14.58
N PRO A 49 0.14 -1.71 -15.72
CA PRO A 49 0.57 -2.49 -16.87
C PRO A 49 1.94 -2.01 -17.39
N ARG A 50 2.75 -2.94 -17.90
CA ARG A 50 4.03 -2.61 -18.53
C ARG A 50 3.81 -1.78 -19.79
N ALA A 51 4.78 -0.93 -20.12
CA ALA A 51 4.72 -0.03 -21.28
C ALA A 51 4.29 -0.73 -22.58
N ASN A 52 4.81 -1.94 -22.86
CA ASN A 52 4.43 -2.69 -24.04
C ASN A 52 2.93 -3.05 -24.09
N PHE A 53 2.31 -3.39 -22.96
CA PHE A 53 0.87 -3.69 -22.92
C PHE A 53 0.02 -2.43 -23.07
N ILE A 54 0.50 -1.30 -22.55
CA ILE A 54 -0.13 0.01 -22.74
C ILE A 54 -0.11 0.38 -24.22
N ILE A 55 1.07 0.36 -24.85
CA ILE A 55 1.29 0.77 -26.25
C ILE A 55 0.53 -0.15 -27.22
N LYS A 56 0.56 -1.47 -27.01
CA LYS A 56 -0.20 -2.43 -27.84
C LYS A 56 -1.71 -2.19 -27.83
N ARG A 57 -2.23 -1.54 -26.79
CA ARG A 57 -3.65 -1.16 -26.67
C ARG A 57 -3.92 0.30 -27.08
N GLY A 58 -2.97 0.97 -27.72
CA GLY A 58 -3.09 2.37 -28.16
C GLY A 58 -2.96 3.40 -27.04
N GLY A 59 -2.47 3.00 -25.86
CA GLY A 59 -2.25 3.90 -24.73
C GLY A 59 -0.87 4.58 -24.74
N ILE A 60 -0.70 5.54 -23.83
CA ILE A 60 0.56 6.28 -23.63
C ILE A 60 1.15 5.89 -22.27
N ALA A 61 2.36 5.32 -22.27
CA ALA A 61 3.04 4.82 -21.06
C ALA A 61 3.71 5.96 -20.25
N ASN A 62 2.91 6.94 -19.82
CA ASN A 62 3.35 8.03 -18.96
C ASN A 62 2.99 7.75 -17.50
N TYR A 63 3.90 7.13 -16.74
CA TYR A 63 3.67 6.81 -15.32
C TYR A 63 3.59 8.04 -14.42
N LYS A 64 4.13 9.19 -14.82
CA LYS A 64 3.99 10.43 -14.04
C LYS A 64 2.58 11.01 -14.11
N SER A 65 1.81 10.71 -15.17
CA SER A 65 0.45 11.24 -15.32
C SER A 65 -0.58 10.56 -14.42
N VAL A 66 -0.18 9.52 -13.67
CA VAL A 66 -1.07 8.87 -12.71
C VAL A 66 -0.98 9.48 -11.31
N GLU A 67 0.09 10.22 -11.03
CA GLU A 67 0.26 10.97 -9.78
C GLU A 67 -0.91 11.96 -9.60
N LYS A 68 -1.41 12.07 -8.37
CA LYS A 68 -2.56 12.91 -7.96
C LYS A 68 -3.91 12.54 -8.57
N ASN A 69 -4.00 11.44 -9.32
CA ASN A 69 -5.29 10.98 -9.78
C ASN A 69 -6.11 10.45 -8.61
N MET A 70 -7.34 10.94 -8.51
CA MET A 70 -8.33 10.39 -7.60
C MET A 70 -8.83 9.05 -8.14
N VAL A 71 -8.85 8.04 -7.29
CA VAL A 71 -9.28 6.70 -7.62
C VAL A 71 -10.31 6.21 -6.63
N VAL A 72 -11.19 5.31 -7.09
CA VAL A 72 -12.22 4.69 -6.26
C VAL A 72 -12.02 3.18 -6.22
N VAL A 73 -12.18 2.59 -5.04
CA VAL A 73 -12.14 1.15 -4.83
C VAL A 73 -13.38 0.51 -5.43
N THR A 74 -13.16 -0.56 -6.20
CA THR A 74 -14.20 -1.31 -6.92
C THR A 74 -14.34 -2.74 -6.44
N SER A 75 -13.30 -3.27 -5.80
CA SER A 75 -13.27 -4.61 -5.25
C SER A 75 -12.18 -4.65 -4.20
N VAL A 76 -12.44 -5.38 -3.12
CA VAL A 76 -11.50 -5.69 -2.06
C VAL A 76 -11.39 -7.20 -1.99
N LYS A 77 -10.16 -7.70 -1.83
CA LYS A 77 -9.89 -9.13 -1.74
C LYS A 77 -8.74 -9.37 -0.77
N GLU A 78 -9.02 -10.11 0.29
CA GLU A 78 -7.99 -10.65 1.15
C GLU A 78 -7.31 -11.85 0.48
N LYS A 79 -5.98 -11.86 0.50
CA LYS A 79 -5.17 -13.00 0.07
C LYS A 79 -4.97 -13.97 1.23
N LYS A 80 -4.57 -15.19 0.89
CA LYS A 80 -4.33 -16.27 1.87
C LYS A 80 -3.16 -15.96 2.83
N ASP A 81 -2.29 -15.03 2.46
CA ASP A 81 -1.15 -14.57 3.26
C ASP A 81 -1.53 -13.45 4.24
N GLY A 82 -2.78 -12.99 4.25
CA GLY A 82 -3.27 -11.89 5.07
C GLY A 82 -3.12 -10.51 4.43
N SER A 83 -2.54 -10.40 3.22
CA SER A 83 -2.45 -9.12 2.51
C SER A 83 -3.75 -8.74 1.82
N THR A 84 -4.05 -7.43 1.78
CA THR A 84 -5.25 -6.91 1.13
C THR A 84 -4.93 -6.43 -0.30
N GLU A 85 -5.55 -7.05 -1.30
CA GLU A 85 -5.50 -6.60 -2.69
C GLU A 85 -6.80 -5.87 -3.06
N VAL A 86 -6.68 -4.61 -3.45
CA VAL A 86 -7.81 -3.80 -3.91
C VAL A 86 -7.73 -3.53 -5.40
N LYS A 87 -8.88 -3.43 -6.06
CA LYS A 87 -8.99 -2.96 -7.43
C LYS A 87 -9.50 -1.54 -7.47
N ILE A 88 -8.79 -0.68 -8.16
CA ILE A 88 -9.13 0.74 -8.26
C ILE A 88 -9.40 1.14 -9.70
N LYS A 89 -10.30 2.12 -9.87
CA LYS A 89 -10.54 2.84 -11.14
C LYS A 89 -10.41 4.33 -10.91
N ARG A 90 -10.13 5.12 -11.95
CA ARG A 90 -10.13 6.59 -11.82
C ARG A 90 -11.54 7.09 -11.48
N LYS A 91 -11.63 8.00 -10.51
CA LYS A 91 -12.89 8.61 -10.07
C LYS A 91 -13.55 9.44 -11.18
N ASP A 92 -12.74 10.03 -12.06
CA ASP A 92 -13.20 10.82 -13.22
C ASP A 92 -13.78 9.97 -14.36
N GLY A 93 -13.80 8.63 -14.23
CA GLY A 93 -14.27 7.71 -15.26
C GLY A 93 -13.28 7.50 -16.41
N GLY A 94 -12.14 8.16 -16.38
CA GLY A 94 -11.06 7.99 -17.35
C GLY A 94 -10.36 6.63 -17.22
N ARG A 95 -9.49 6.34 -18.19
CA ARG A 95 -8.66 5.13 -18.21
C ARG A 95 -7.25 5.47 -17.75
N PHE A 96 -6.61 4.57 -17.01
CA PHE A 96 -5.17 4.60 -16.81
C PHE A 96 -4.46 4.42 -18.16
N PHE A 97 -3.51 5.31 -18.45
CA PHE A 97 -2.74 5.31 -19.69
C PHE A 97 -3.59 5.29 -20.97
N GLY A 98 -4.83 5.80 -20.90
CA GLY A 98 -5.79 5.80 -22.01
C GLY A 98 -6.35 4.43 -22.40
N SER A 99 -5.95 3.34 -21.75
CA SER A 99 -6.23 1.97 -22.20
C SER A 99 -6.81 1.04 -21.13
N HIS A 100 -6.40 1.19 -19.87
CA HIS A 100 -6.78 0.27 -18.78
C HIS A 100 -7.75 0.95 -17.82
N THR A 101 -8.92 0.37 -17.57
CA THR A 101 -9.95 0.96 -16.68
C THR A 101 -9.69 0.69 -15.21
N VAL A 102 -9.11 -0.47 -14.91
CA VAL A 102 -8.93 -0.98 -13.55
C VAL A 102 -7.51 -1.50 -13.40
N VAL A 103 -6.91 -1.26 -12.24
CA VAL A 103 -5.61 -1.82 -11.83
C VAL A 103 -5.73 -2.38 -10.41
N SER A 104 -4.90 -3.36 -10.07
CA SER A 104 -4.81 -3.88 -8.71
C SER A 104 -3.75 -3.13 -7.91
N VAL A 105 -3.94 -3.10 -6.59
CA VAL A 105 -3.06 -2.46 -5.63
C VAL A 105 -2.93 -3.36 -4.43
N ASP A 106 -1.71 -3.57 -3.97
CA ASP A 106 -1.42 -4.15 -2.67
C ASP A 106 -1.60 -3.04 -1.62
N PHE A 107 -2.75 -3.03 -0.95
CA PHE A 107 -3.28 -1.85 -0.26
C PHE A 107 -2.40 -1.40 0.90
N ASP A 108 -2.06 -2.34 1.79
CA ASP A 108 -1.28 -2.06 2.99
C ASP A 108 0.11 -1.51 2.63
N ASP A 109 0.77 -2.14 1.68
CA ASP A 109 2.10 -1.71 1.22
C ASP A 109 2.05 -0.39 0.45
N ALA A 110 0.99 -0.15 -0.34
CA ALA A 110 0.85 1.09 -1.10
C ALA A 110 0.63 2.30 -0.18
N LEU A 111 -0.10 2.13 0.93
CA LEU A 111 -0.23 3.15 1.97
C LEU A 111 1.11 3.41 2.66
N GLN A 112 1.83 2.34 3.04
CA GLN A 112 3.13 2.46 3.71
C GLN A 112 4.19 3.13 2.82
N ALA A 113 4.22 2.82 1.53
CA ALA A 113 5.16 3.38 0.56
C ALA A 113 4.77 4.79 0.05
N GLY A 114 3.64 5.35 0.50
CA GLY A 114 3.14 6.64 0.00
C GLY A 114 2.72 6.61 -1.49
N GLU A 115 2.50 5.42 -2.06
CA GLU A 115 1.94 5.28 -3.40
C GLU A 115 0.43 5.54 -3.41
N LEU A 116 -0.23 5.42 -2.25
CA LEU A 116 -1.64 5.70 -2.05
C LEU A 116 -1.84 6.58 -0.81
N HIS A 117 -2.67 7.61 -0.90
CA HIS A 117 -3.01 8.49 0.22
C HIS A 117 -4.52 8.50 0.47
N VAL A 118 -4.89 8.43 1.75
CA VAL A 118 -6.24 8.73 2.22
C VAL A 118 -6.48 10.23 2.03
N LYS A 119 -7.69 10.60 1.60
CA LYS A 119 -8.09 11.99 1.44
C LYS A 119 -9.10 12.42 2.49
#